data_AF-A0A6G0HHB4-F1
#
_entry.id   AF-A0A6G0HHB4-F1
#
_cell.length_a   1.000
_cell.length_b   1.000
_cell.length_c   1.000
_cell.angle_alpha   90.00
_cell.angle_beta   90.00
_cell.angle_gamma   90.00
#
_symmetry.space_group_name_H-M   'P 1'
#
loop_
_entity.id
_entity.type
_entity.pdbx_description
1 polymer ?
#
loop_
_entity_poly.entity_id
_entity_poly.type
_entity_poly.pdbx_seq_one_letter_code
_entity_poly.pdbx_strand_id
1 'polypeptide(L)'
;MFLSGNKKIAVKLRDNTVDLKETKDLFARLMVLARSNRDIDYKEAIGNYEFTLTPRALFTPDGTILPCHDKSKLIHLLEKLTKEDKPTEVGSSTHQDAVDTGTPDLTSSDQPSRKIALVDGMVLVQKLSKKPATVLTVKDLSVCFNDRLMQLTRDYDEVILVFDTYRADSLKNVTRNKRRQGKSSIQYQVRDDTNIKHIPLSRFLSHDKTKSDLTEYLANKTLEYNKRSSKLIVTSASGITRSNKDLVFQENNHEEADTLLIHQAVLASQRNPHDAQLVFFSPDTDVLVLVTANYDIMLKNTSISMASGVVQIEPLWRAIGKERAKALPAFHAFTGADNTGRFSRLGKATWLQVFLNADEHIVKALQMLLDEAHVTEGTVSTLEHFTCAAYSPKGINIKAIPQLRWHLFCKHRAESDKLPPTLGALKQHILRVHVQTRVWAQAAIALQDPQLDPLQNGYFKDSDGMLKPVTTEFFPAPKAILELVLCKCKSDCSSGRCSCRAKDLACTDMCQCSSQCQNDDDSQAIIYESDDDDDDDDDV
;
A
#
# COMPACT_ATOMS: atom_id res chain seq x y z
N MET A 1 12.50 -14.02 -16.44
CA MET A 1 13.58 -13.35 -17.19
C MET A 1 13.51 -11.85 -16.92
N PHE A 2 14.54 -11.25 -16.32
CA PHE A 2 14.47 -9.94 -15.65
C PHE A 2 14.53 -8.71 -16.59
N LEU A 3 13.73 -7.67 -16.29
CA LEU A 3 13.72 -6.36 -16.96
C LEU A 3 14.84 -5.43 -16.44
N SER A 4 15.61 -4.80 -17.34
CA SER A 4 16.69 -3.85 -17.01
C SER A 4 16.17 -2.47 -16.61
N GLY A 5 16.87 -1.78 -15.70
CA GLY A 5 16.58 -0.42 -15.26
C GLY A 5 17.86 0.43 -15.13
N ASN A 6 17.72 1.75 -14.98
CA ASN A 6 18.85 2.69 -14.88
C ASN A 6 19.40 2.87 -13.45
N LYS A 7 18.90 2.10 -12.46
CA LYS A 7 19.31 2.24 -11.05
C LYS A 7 20.76 1.79 -10.86
N LYS A 8 21.51 2.54 -10.05
CA LYS A 8 22.88 2.20 -9.62
C LYS A 8 22.97 2.24 -8.10
N ILE A 9 23.73 1.32 -7.51
CA ILE A 9 24.00 1.28 -6.07
C ILE A 9 25.49 1.05 -5.87
N ALA A 10 26.15 1.92 -5.11
CA ALA A 10 27.51 1.69 -4.64
C ALA A 10 27.46 0.87 -3.35
N VAL A 11 28.10 -0.30 -3.34
CA VAL A 11 28.19 -1.17 -2.15
C VAL A 11 29.62 -1.12 -1.62
N LYS A 12 29.78 -0.72 -0.36
CA LYS A 12 31.08 -0.75 0.32
C LYS A 12 31.34 -2.14 0.90
N LEU A 13 32.37 -2.82 0.41
CA LEU A 13 32.80 -4.16 0.83
C LEU A 13 34.23 -4.07 1.37
N ARG A 14 34.37 -4.13 2.71
CA ARG A 14 35.65 -3.98 3.41
C ARG A 14 36.43 -2.74 2.90
N ASP A 15 37.44 -2.95 2.06
CA ASP A 15 38.38 -1.93 1.55
C ASP A 15 38.02 -1.38 0.16
N ASN A 16 37.00 -1.93 -0.51
CA ASN A 16 36.62 -1.55 -1.88
C ASN A 16 35.15 -1.11 -1.99
N THR A 17 34.87 -0.23 -2.96
CA THR A 17 33.50 0.14 -3.33
C THR A 17 33.18 -0.47 -4.68
N VAL A 18 32.08 -1.22 -4.76
CA VAL A 18 31.61 -1.85 -6.00
C VAL A 18 30.35 -1.13 -6.48
N ASP A 19 30.43 -0.52 -7.66
CA ASP A 19 29.28 0.09 -8.33
C ASP A 19 28.47 -0.97 -9.07
N LEU A 20 27.28 -1.26 -8.55
CA LEU A 20 26.31 -2.13 -9.20
C LEU A 20 25.36 -1.30 -10.05
N LYS A 21 25.04 -1.79 -11.25
CA LYS A 21 23.95 -1.28 -12.09
C LYS A 21 22.84 -2.33 -12.13
N GLU A 22 21.58 -1.93 -12.34
CA GLU A 22 20.45 -2.85 -12.51
C GLU A 22 20.57 -3.58 -13.87
N THR A 23 21.49 -4.54 -13.91
CA THR A 23 21.83 -5.37 -15.05
C THR A 23 21.61 -6.85 -14.70
N LYS A 24 21.54 -7.69 -15.74
CA LYS A 24 21.26 -9.14 -15.66
C LYS A 24 22.38 -9.97 -14.99
N ASP A 25 23.33 -9.32 -14.33
CA ASP A 25 24.67 -9.86 -14.07
C ASP A 25 24.74 -10.69 -12.78
N LEU A 26 23.99 -10.35 -11.72
CA LEU A 26 24.11 -11.04 -10.42
C LEU A 26 23.70 -12.52 -10.47
N PHE A 27 22.61 -12.84 -11.17
CA PHE A 27 22.18 -14.22 -11.35
C PHE A 27 23.08 -14.98 -12.33
N ALA A 28 23.62 -14.30 -13.37
CA ALA A 28 24.60 -14.90 -14.27
C ALA A 28 25.92 -15.22 -13.55
N ARG A 29 26.32 -14.39 -12.57
CA ARG A 29 27.45 -14.70 -11.68
C ARG A 29 27.16 -15.93 -10.83
N LEU A 30 25.96 -16.06 -10.25
CA LEU A 30 25.55 -17.29 -9.53
C LEU A 30 25.65 -18.51 -10.47
N MET A 31 25.12 -18.38 -11.69
CA MET A 31 25.46 -19.11 -12.94
C MET A 31 26.83 -19.78 -12.93
N VAL A 32 27.82 -18.93 -13.17
CA VAL A 32 29.20 -19.37 -13.40
C VAL A 32 29.85 -19.85 -12.11
N LEU A 33 29.57 -19.19 -10.98
CA LEU A 33 30.09 -19.63 -9.69
C LEU A 33 29.56 -21.01 -9.31
N ALA A 34 28.35 -21.38 -9.77
CA ALA A 34 27.78 -22.69 -9.50
C ALA A 34 28.45 -23.84 -10.24
N ARG A 35 29.15 -23.53 -11.35
CA ARG A 35 30.01 -24.48 -12.04
C ARG A 35 31.39 -24.59 -11.43
N SER A 36 31.77 -23.59 -10.63
CA SER A 36 33.06 -23.59 -9.97
C SER A 36 32.99 -24.21 -8.58
N ASN A 37 34.11 -24.71 -8.05
CA ASN A 37 34.19 -25.31 -6.71
C ASN A 37 34.13 -24.26 -5.57
N ARG A 38 33.51 -23.10 -5.83
CA ARG A 38 33.24 -22.08 -4.81
C ARG A 38 31.99 -22.47 -4.04
N ASP A 39 32.16 -22.74 -2.75
CA ASP A 39 31.06 -23.14 -1.87
C ASP A 39 30.04 -21.99 -1.71
N ILE A 40 28.92 -22.10 -2.42
CA ILE A 40 27.77 -21.20 -2.32
C ILE A 40 26.54 -22.03 -1.98
N ASP A 41 25.97 -21.81 -0.80
CA ASP A 41 24.65 -22.36 -0.48
C ASP A 41 23.58 -21.68 -1.34
N TYR A 42 23.14 -22.36 -2.41
CA TYR A 42 22.12 -21.85 -3.32
C TYR A 42 20.76 -21.66 -2.64
N LYS A 43 20.43 -22.52 -1.67
CA LYS A 43 19.16 -22.44 -0.95
C LYS A 43 19.14 -21.19 -0.08
N GLU A 44 20.24 -20.94 0.64
CA GLU A 44 20.41 -19.69 1.39
C GLU A 44 20.42 -18.48 0.44
N ALA A 45 21.15 -18.55 -0.67
CA ALA A 45 21.31 -17.44 -1.60
C ALA A 45 19.95 -17.04 -2.23
N ILE A 46 19.23 -17.99 -2.82
CA ILE A 46 17.91 -17.73 -3.44
C ILE A 46 16.84 -17.38 -2.39
N GLY A 47 16.93 -18.02 -1.21
CA GLY A 47 16.02 -17.76 -0.10
C GLY A 47 16.12 -16.34 0.44
N ASN A 48 17.33 -15.80 0.59
CA ASN A 48 17.57 -14.55 1.32
C ASN A 48 17.90 -13.34 0.44
N TYR A 49 18.22 -13.53 -0.83
CA TYR A 49 18.66 -12.46 -1.72
C TYR A 49 17.78 -12.32 -2.96
N GLU A 50 17.65 -11.09 -3.47
CA GLU A 50 16.78 -10.78 -4.62
C GLU A 50 17.44 -11.04 -5.98
N PHE A 51 18.77 -11.01 -6.05
CA PHE A 51 19.57 -11.01 -7.28
C PHE A 51 19.25 -9.85 -8.24
N THR A 52 18.60 -8.81 -7.72
CA THR A 52 18.27 -7.54 -8.39
C THR A 52 18.51 -6.39 -7.42
N LEU A 53 18.70 -5.16 -7.91
CA LEU A 53 18.93 -3.99 -7.02
C LEU A 53 17.64 -3.44 -6.39
N THR A 54 16.52 -4.02 -6.79
CA THR A 54 15.17 -3.71 -6.33
C THR A 54 14.38 -5.00 -6.10
N PRO A 55 13.70 -5.18 -4.96
CA PRO A 55 12.82 -6.34 -4.72
C PRO A 55 11.62 -6.31 -5.67
N ARG A 56 11.60 -7.22 -6.64
CA ARG A 56 10.60 -7.21 -7.73
C ARG A 56 9.18 -7.54 -7.27
N ALA A 57 9.06 -8.15 -6.09
CA ALA A 57 7.79 -8.38 -5.43
C ALA A 57 7.09 -7.08 -4.99
N LEU A 58 7.82 -5.98 -4.78
CA LEU A 58 7.28 -4.73 -4.21
C LEU A 58 7.64 -3.47 -5.01
N PHE A 59 8.66 -3.54 -5.88
CA PHE A 59 9.22 -2.40 -6.59
C PHE A 59 9.40 -2.64 -8.09
N THR A 60 9.23 -1.57 -8.86
CA THR A 60 9.65 -1.48 -10.26
C THR A 60 11.18 -1.45 -10.39
N PRO A 61 11.76 -1.69 -11.59
CA PRO A 61 13.22 -1.69 -11.80
C PRO A 61 13.95 -0.40 -11.40
N ASP A 62 13.28 0.74 -11.48
CA ASP A 62 13.81 2.04 -11.08
C ASP A 62 13.68 2.30 -9.57
N GLY A 63 13.12 1.36 -8.80
CA GLY A 63 12.99 1.45 -7.35
C GLY A 63 11.76 2.20 -6.88
N THR A 64 10.77 2.44 -7.75
CA THR A 64 9.47 2.96 -7.32
C THR A 64 8.60 1.85 -6.77
N ILE A 65 7.82 2.14 -5.73
CA ILE A 65 6.82 1.21 -5.18
C ILE A 65 5.82 0.83 -6.29
N LEU A 66 5.48 -0.45 -6.39
CA LEU A 66 4.49 -0.92 -7.35
C LEU A 66 3.12 -0.27 -7.11
N PRO A 67 2.56 0.46 -8.08
CA PRO A 67 1.28 1.15 -7.92
C PRO A 67 0.12 0.16 -7.75
N CYS A 68 -0.81 0.48 -6.85
CA CYS A 68 -2.05 -0.27 -6.67
C CYS A 68 -3.13 0.27 -7.62
N HIS A 69 -3.28 -0.34 -8.80
CA HIS A 69 -4.30 0.06 -9.78
C HIS A 69 -5.66 -0.58 -9.56
N ASP A 70 -5.76 -1.57 -8.68
CA ASP A 70 -6.95 -2.39 -8.47
C ASP A 70 -7.52 -2.29 -7.05
N LYS A 71 -7.18 -1.23 -6.31
CA LYS A 71 -7.73 -0.90 -4.98
C LYS A 71 -9.26 -0.93 -4.97
N SER A 72 -9.91 -0.34 -5.98
CA SER A 72 -11.37 -0.32 -6.11
C SER A 72 -12.02 -1.69 -6.23
N LYS A 73 -11.28 -2.74 -6.64
CA LYS A 73 -11.82 -4.11 -6.65
C LYS A 73 -12.18 -4.61 -5.26
N LEU A 74 -11.53 -4.08 -4.21
CA LEU A 74 -11.85 -4.43 -2.83
C LEU A 74 -13.31 -4.09 -2.49
N ILE A 75 -13.84 -2.97 -3.00
CA ILE A 75 -15.24 -2.57 -2.81
C ILE A 75 -16.17 -3.72 -3.22
N HIS A 76 -16.03 -4.20 -4.45
CA HIS A 76 -16.88 -5.28 -4.97
C HIS A 76 -16.68 -6.61 -4.25
N LEU A 77 -15.46 -6.90 -3.78
CA LEU A 77 -15.19 -8.11 -3.03
C LEU A 77 -15.87 -8.08 -1.66
N LEU A 78 -15.83 -6.93 -0.98
CA LEU A 78 -16.51 -6.71 0.29
C LEU A 78 -18.04 -6.74 0.14
N GLU A 79 -18.58 -6.11 -0.92
CA GLU A 79 -20.01 -6.16 -1.25
C GLU A 79 -20.52 -7.59 -1.53
N LYS A 80 -19.66 -8.51 -1.99
CA LYS A 80 -20.06 -9.90 -2.23
C LYS A 80 -20.26 -10.69 -0.94
N LEU A 81 -19.50 -10.36 0.12
CA LEU A 81 -19.62 -11.03 1.41
C LEU A 81 -21.03 -10.90 2.01
N THR A 82 -21.75 -9.83 1.69
CA THR A 82 -23.11 -9.60 2.19
C THR A 82 -24.20 -10.28 1.36
N LYS A 83 -23.86 -10.77 0.15
CA LYS A 83 -24.81 -11.42 -0.77
C LYS A 83 -24.83 -12.93 -0.63
N GLU A 84 -23.74 -13.52 -0.15
CA GLU A 84 -23.60 -14.97 0.05
C GLU A 84 -24.39 -15.48 1.28
N ASP A 85 -24.83 -14.58 2.17
CA ASP A 85 -25.66 -14.88 3.35
C ASP A 85 -27.18 -14.95 3.07
N LYS A 86 -27.62 -14.92 1.80
CA LYS A 86 -29.02 -15.26 1.49
C LYS A 86 -29.14 -16.78 1.39
N PRO A 87 -29.91 -17.46 2.27
CA PRO A 87 -30.28 -18.84 2.04
C PRO A 87 -30.94 -18.92 0.67
N THR A 88 -30.40 -19.79 -0.18
CA THR A 88 -31.05 -20.14 -1.43
C THR A 88 -32.29 -20.94 -1.01
N GLU A 89 -33.47 -20.33 -1.04
CA GLU A 89 -34.73 -21.06 -0.95
C GLU A 89 -34.78 -22.00 -2.15
N VAL A 90 -34.34 -23.23 -1.93
CA VAL A 90 -34.61 -24.35 -2.81
C VAL A 90 -36.10 -24.63 -2.65
N GLY A 91 -36.85 -24.29 -3.69
CA GLY A 91 -38.26 -24.64 -3.79
C GLY A 91 -38.45 -26.15 -3.57
N SER A 92 -39.22 -26.48 -2.55
CA SER A 92 -39.98 -27.73 -2.53
C SER A 92 -41.36 -27.41 -1.97
N SER A 93 -42.35 -27.82 -2.75
CA SER A 93 -43.78 -27.65 -2.56
C SER A 93 -44.33 -28.52 -1.42
N THR A 94 -45.53 -28.15 -0.94
CA THR A 94 -46.48 -28.87 -0.04
C THR A 94 -46.02 -28.99 1.43
N HIS A 95 -46.77 -28.56 2.46
CA HIS A 95 -48.23 -28.67 2.71
C HIS A 95 -48.79 -27.47 3.51
N GLN A 96 -50.10 -27.27 3.35
CA GLN A 96 -50.98 -26.48 4.22
C GLN A 96 -50.97 -27.02 5.65
N ASP A 97 -50.91 -26.14 6.65
CA ASP A 97 -51.85 -26.12 7.77
C ASP A 97 -51.76 -24.78 8.52
N ALA A 98 -52.92 -24.19 8.75
CA ALA A 98 -53.12 -22.92 9.42
C ALA A 98 -53.10 -23.10 10.94
N VAL A 99 -52.31 -22.30 11.66
CA VAL A 99 -52.58 -21.94 13.06
C VAL A 99 -52.28 -20.46 13.25
N ASP A 100 -53.33 -19.76 13.63
CA ASP A 100 -53.46 -18.37 13.99
C ASP A 100 -52.85 -18.11 15.39
N THR A 101 -51.82 -17.27 15.48
CA THR A 101 -51.43 -16.59 16.73
C THR A 101 -50.72 -15.28 16.43
N GLY A 102 -51.43 -14.16 16.64
CA GLY A 102 -50.88 -12.92 17.19
C GLY A 102 -50.02 -12.07 16.26
N THR A 103 -50.64 -11.15 15.53
CA THR A 103 -50.01 -9.96 14.96
C THR A 103 -49.36 -9.11 16.06
N PRO A 104 -48.04 -8.85 16.04
CA PRO A 104 -47.49 -7.65 16.62
C PRO A 104 -47.71 -6.53 15.60
N ASP A 105 -48.51 -5.55 16.01
CA ASP A 105 -48.73 -4.28 15.36
C ASP A 105 -47.40 -3.53 15.17
N LEU A 106 -46.74 -3.74 14.03
CA LEU A 106 -45.52 -3.03 13.61
C LEU A 106 -45.89 -1.78 12.81
N THR A 107 -46.63 -0.86 13.45
CA THR A 107 -46.73 0.52 12.98
C THR A 107 -45.67 1.37 13.68
N SER A 108 -44.41 1.20 13.31
CA SER A 108 -43.38 2.23 13.51
C SER A 108 -42.95 2.73 12.14
N SER A 109 -43.18 4.00 11.86
CA SER A 109 -42.72 4.69 10.65
C SER A 109 -41.23 4.44 10.43
N ASP A 110 -40.89 3.66 9.41
CA ASP A 110 -39.53 3.17 9.08
C ASP A 110 -38.61 4.27 8.49
N GLN A 111 -38.90 5.54 8.80
CA GLN A 111 -38.22 6.70 8.26
C GLN A 111 -37.31 7.28 9.34
N PRO A 112 -36.00 7.51 9.06
CA PRO A 112 -35.07 8.01 10.06
C PRO A 112 -35.50 9.41 10.52
N SER A 113 -35.37 9.69 11.83
CA SER A 113 -35.68 11.01 12.40
C SER A 113 -34.89 12.15 11.77
N ARG A 114 -33.70 11.84 11.23
CA ARG A 114 -32.80 12.81 10.60
C ARG A 114 -31.87 12.15 9.60
N LYS A 115 -31.51 12.88 8.54
CA LYS A 115 -30.56 12.43 7.51
C LYS A 115 -29.34 13.33 7.45
N ILE A 116 -28.16 12.72 7.56
CA ILE A 116 -26.87 13.40 7.61
C ILE A 116 -26.01 12.95 6.42
N ALA A 117 -25.55 13.92 5.62
CA ALA A 117 -24.66 13.68 4.49
C ALA A 117 -23.23 14.10 4.84
N LEU A 118 -22.27 13.17 4.79
CA LEU A 118 -20.85 13.47 4.79
C LEU A 118 -20.32 13.47 3.37
N VAL A 119 -19.77 14.59 2.91
CA VAL A 119 -19.39 14.77 1.51
C VAL A 119 -17.89 15.05 1.41
N ASP A 120 -17.19 14.22 0.64
CA ASP A 120 -15.86 14.55 0.18
C ASP A 120 -15.96 15.68 -0.86
N GLY A 121 -15.49 16.86 -0.46
CA GLY A 121 -15.56 18.05 -1.29
C GLY A 121 -14.70 17.94 -2.55
N MET A 122 -13.58 17.20 -2.51
CA MET A 122 -12.71 17.05 -3.68
C MET A 122 -13.37 16.20 -4.75
N VAL A 123 -14.20 15.22 -4.38
CA VAL A 123 -15.02 14.44 -5.34
C VAL A 123 -15.97 15.35 -6.11
N LEU A 124 -16.62 16.30 -5.43
CA LEU A 124 -17.50 17.28 -6.09
C LEU A 124 -16.72 18.24 -7.00
N VAL A 125 -15.56 18.73 -6.55
CA VAL A 125 -14.66 19.55 -7.38
C VAL A 125 -14.24 18.80 -8.64
N GLN A 126 -13.86 17.52 -8.53
CA GLN A 126 -13.48 16.71 -9.69
C GLN A 126 -14.65 16.47 -10.65
N LYS A 127 -15.89 16.30 -10.15
CA LYS A 127 -17.08 16.23 -11.02
C LYS A 127 -17.31 17.52 -11.82
N LEU A 128 -16.75 18.66 -11.40
CA LEU A 128 -16.80 19.93 -12.13
C LEU A 128 -15.72 20.07 -13.21
N SER A 129 -14.94 19.01 -13.50
CA SER A 129 -13.91 19.01 -14.56
C SER A 129 -14.42 19.50 -15.92
N LYS A 130 -15.67 19.14 -16.27
CA LYS A 130 -16.41 19.67 -17.42
C LYS A 130 -17.30 20.81 -16.96
N LYS A 131 -16.67 21.95 -16.63
CA LYS A 131 -17.39 23.14 -16.18
C LYS A 131 -18.38 23.62 -17.26
N PRO A 132 -19.60 24.02 -16.88
CA PRO A 132 -20.53 24.67 -17.81
C PRO A 132 -19.89 25.92 -18.44
N ALA A 133 -20.33 26.29 -19.65
CA ALA A 133 -19.86 27.50 -20.33
C ALA A 133 -20.14 28.80 -19.53
N THR A 134 -21.09 28.74 -18.59
CA THR A 134 -21.44 29.82 -17.66
C THR A 134 -20.41 30.03 -16.54
N VAL A 135 -19.50 29.08 -16.31
CA VAL A 135 -18.46 29.21 -15.28
C VAL A 135 -17.27 29.96 -15.85
N LEU A 136 -17.24 31.28 -15.62
CA LEU A 136 -16.20 32.17 -16.12
C LEU A 136 -15.16 32.50 -15.04
N THR A 137 -15.60 32.60 -13.78
CA THR A 137 -14.79 33.00 -12.64
C THR A 137 -14.81 31.94 -11.53
N VAL A 138 -13.93 32.11 -10.53
CA VAL A 138 -13.97 31.27 -9.31
C VAL A 138 -15.27 31.48 -8.52
N LYS A 139 -15.88 32.67 -8.56
CA LYS A 139 -17.22 32.89 -8.00
C LYS A 139 -18.28 32.04 -8.69
N ASP A 140 -18.29 32.00 -10.02
CA ASP A 140 -19.23 31.15 -10.77
C ASP A 140 -19.00 29.66 -10.46
N LEU A 141 -17.74 29.26 -10.27
CA LEU A 141 -17.39 27.91 -9.86
C LEU A 141 -17.96 27.57 -8.47
N SER A 142 -17.89 28.49 -7.50
CA SER A 142 -18.44 28.25 -6.16
C SER A 142 -19.96 28.19 -6.15
N VAL A 143 -20.65 29.00 -6.96
CA VAL A 143 -22.11 28.89 -7.14
C VAL A 143 -22.45 27.52 -7.73
N CYS A 144 -21.82 27.14 -8.84
CA CYS A 144 -22.05 25.84 -9.48
C CYS A 144 -21.74 24.65 -8.55
N PHE A 145 -20.68 24.77 -7.73
CA PHE A 145 -20.34 23.79 -6.71
C PHE A 145 -21.45 23.65 -5.65
N ASN A 146 -21.95 24.76 -5.12
CA ASN A 146 -23.02 24.77 -4.13
C ASN A 146 -24.34 24.24 -4.68
N ASP A 147 -24.71 24.60 -5.91
CA ASP A 147 -25.91 24.07 -6.57
C ASP A 147 -25.86 22.54 -6.66
N ARG A 148 -24.68 21.98 -7.03
CA ARG A 148 -24.48 20.53 -7.08
C ARG A 148 -24.48 19.88 -5.70
N LEU A 149 -23.87 20.51 -4.70
CA LEU A 149 -23.88 20.01 -3.33
C LEU A 149 -25.32 19.95 -2.81
N MET A 150 -26.09 21.03 -2.95
CA MET A 150 -27.48 21.10 -2.50
C MET A 150 -28.41 20.16 -3.29
N GLN A 151 -28.13 19.93 -4.58
CA GLN A 151 -28.84 18.92 -5.35
C GLN A 151 -28.55 17.50 -4.85
N LEU A 152 -27.28 17.19 -4.58
CA LEU A 152 -26.86 15.89 -4.05
C LEU A 152 -27.47 15.62 -2.67
N THR A 153 -27.57 16.65 -1.83
CA THR A 153 -28.01 16.53 -0.44
C THR A 153 -29.42 17.10 -0.22
N ARG A 154 -30.28 17.13 -1.24
CA ARG A 154 -31.61 17.75 -1.19
C ARG A 154 -32.47 17.23 -0.04
N ASP A 155 -32.43 15.94 0.24
CA ASP A 155 -33.30 15.29 1.23
C ASP A 155 -32.60 15.11 2.59
N TYR A 156 -31.49 15.79 2.83
CA TYR A 156 -30.71 15.72 4.07
C TYR A 156 -30.90 16.97 4.93
N ASP A 157 -31.00 16.78 6.25
CA ASP A 157 -31.17 17.84 7.24
C ASP A 157 -29.82 18.47 7.63
N GLU A 158 -28.76 17.68 7.53
CA GLU A 158 -27.40 18.04 7.88
C GLU A 158 -26.42 17.65 6.78
N VAL A 159 -25.52 18.58 6.43
CA VAL A 159 -24.48 18.38 5.42
C VAL A 159 -23.14 18.74 6.01
N ILE A 160 -22.22 17.79 6.00
CA ILE A 160 -20.84 17.94 6.45
C ILE A 160 -19.94 17.84 5.23
N LEU A 161 -19.35 18.96 4.83
CA LEU A 161 -18.44 19.05 3.70
C LEU A 161 -16.99 19.05 4.18
N VAL A 162 -16.20 18.08 3.72
CA VAL A 162 -14.82 17.88 4.16
C VAL A 162 -13.85 18.03 2.99
N PHE A 163 -12.72 18.69 3.22
CA PHE A 163 -11.62 18.81 2.26
C PHE A 163 -10.28 18.36 2.86
N ASP A 164 -9.35 17.97 1.99
CA ASP A 164 -7.94 17.75 2.35
C ASP A 164 -7.29 19.03 2.91
N THR A 165 -6.30 18.84 3.78
CA THR A 165 -5.37 19.88 4.20
C THR A 165 -4.05 19.72 3.45
N TYR A 166 -3.60 20.76 2.74
CA TYR A 166 -2.39 20.71 1.91
C TYR A 166 -1.17 21.20 2.69
N ARG A 167 -0.36 20.25 3.20
CA ARG A 167 0.91 20.54 3.89
C ARG A 167 2.11 20.40 2.95
N ALA A 168 3.13 21.24 3.13
CA ALA A 168 4.35 21.22 2.33
C ALA A 168 5.27 20.03 2.69
N ASP A 169 5.43 19.74 3.98
CA ASP A 169 6.37 18.73 4.48
C ASP A 169 5.65 17.44 4.90
N SER A 170 5.03 16.73 3.96
CA SER A 170 4.33 15.47 4.24
C SER A 170 4.68 14.34 3.26
N LEU A 171 4.50 13.09 3.72
CA LEU A 171 4.60 11.90 2.85
C LEU A 171 3.65 12.00 1.65
N LYS A 172 2.50 12.67 1.82
CA LYS A 172 1.52 12.87 0.75
C LYS A 172 2.00 13.85 -0.30
N ASN A 173 2.84 14.83 0.03
CA ASN A 173 3.46 15.71 -0.97
C ASN A 173 4.26 14.88 -2.00
N VAL A 174 4.99 13.85 -1.56
CA VAL A 174 5.71 12.94 -2.47
C VAL A 174 4.75 12.22 -3.42
N THR A 175 3.64 11.69 -2.90
CA THR A 175 2.61 11.03 -3.72
C THR A 175 1.93 12.00 -4.70
N ARG A 176 1.64 13.24 -4.27
CA ARG A 176 1.07 14.30 -5.12
C ARG A 176 2.03 14.66 -6.26
N ASN A 177 3.33 14.79 -5.98
CA ASN A 177 4.35 15.08 -6.99
C ASN A 177 4.49 13.95 -8.02
N LYS A 178 4.42 12.68 -7.61
CA LYS A 178 4.39 11.54 -8.55
C LYS A 178 3.20 11.62 -9.51
N ARG A 179 2.01 11.97 -9.01
CA ARG A 179 0.79 12.13 -9.85
C ARG A 179 0.92 13.25 -10.89
N ARG A 180 1.80 14.25 -10.68
CA ARG A 180 2.01 15.37 -11.62
C ARG A 180 2.87 15.02 -12.84
N GLN A 181 3.57 13.88 -12.84
CA GLN A 181 4.42 13.42 -13.97
C GLN A 181 5.37 14.50 -14.52
N GLY A 182 5.92 15.36 -13.66
CA GLY A 182 6.88 16.41 -14.06
C GLY A 182 6.30 17.60 -14.84
N LYS A 183 4.97 17.76 -14.92
CA LYS A 183 4.35 18.96 -15.53
C LYS A 183 4.55 20.18 -14.63
N SER A 184 4.84 21.34 -15.24
CA SER A 184 4.92 22.62 -14.54
C SER A 184 3.58 22.94 -13.84
N SER A 185 3.64 23.10 -12.52
CA SER A 185 2.49 23.53 -11.73
C SER A 185 2.39 25.05 -11.76
N ILE A 186 1.22 25.59 -12.06
CA ILE A 186 0.97 27.03 -12.05
C ILE A 186 0.15 27.35 -10.81
N GLN A 187 0.68 28.23 -9.97
CA GLN A 187 -0.07 28.77 -8.85
C GLN A 187 -0.99 29.88 -9.36
N TYR A 188 -2.29 29.65 -9.27
CA TYR A 188 -3.31 30.66 -9.46
C TYR A 188 -3.71 31.26 -8.11
N GLN A 189 -4.07 32.53 -8.12
CA GLN A 189 -4.73 33.19 -7.01
C GLN A 189 -6.21 32.83 -7.01
N VAL A 190 -6.80 32.62 -5.83
CA VAL A 190 -8.22 32.26 -5.68
C VAL A 190 -8.98 33.45 -5.11
N ARG A 191 -9.73 34.16 -5.97
CA ARG A 191 -10.59 35.31 -5.64
C ARG A 191 -11.85 35.29 -6.49
N ASP A 192 -12.92 35.95 -6.05
CA ASP A 192 -14.20 36.01 -6.76
C ASP A 192 -14.05 36.36 -8.26
N ASP A 193 -13.18 37.31 -8.57
CA ASP A 193 -12.94 37.87 -9.91
C ASP A 193 -11.89 37.10 -10.74
N THR A 194 -11.29 36.04 -10.18
CA THR A 194 -10.27 35.25 -10.87
C THR A 194 -10.90 34.57 -12.08
N ASN A 195 -10.51 35.00 -13.29
CA ASN A 195 -11.01 34.46 -14.54
C ASN A 195 -10.40 33.07 -14.80
N ILE A 196 -11.28 32.08 -14.87
CA ILE A 196 -10.93 30.69 -15.19
C ILE A 196 -11.56 30.22 -16.49
N LYS A 197 -12.25 31.06 -17.27
CA LYS A 197 -13.02 30.70 -18.48
C LYS A 197 -12.27 29.73 -19.41
N HIS A 198 -11.02 30.04 -19.75
CA HIS A 198 -10.20 29.23 -20.67
C HIS A 198 -9.20 28.31 -19.96
N ILE A 199 -9.28 28.17 -18.64
CA ILE A 199 -8.39 27.33 -17.85
C ILE A 199 -9.11 26.01 -17.52
N PRO A 200 -8.62 24.85 -18.00
CA PRO A 200 -9.13 23.56 -17.57
C PRO A 200 -8.98 23.38 -16.06
N LEU A 201 -9.97 22.79 -15.39
CA LEU A 201 -9.92 22.63 -13.93
C LEU A 201 -8.72 21.78 -13.49
N SER A 202 -8.31 20.79 -14.29
CA SER A 202 -7.09 20.00 -14.05
C SER A 202 -5.80 20.84 -14.05
N ARG A 203 -5.75 21.90 -14.85
CA ARG A 203 -4.64 22.86 -14.87
C ARG A 203 -4.74 23.84 -13.70
N PHE A 204 -5.93 24.33 -13.39
CA PHE A 204 -6.17 25.20 -12.24
C PHE A 204 -5.75 24.54 -10.92
N LEU A 205 -6.06 23.24 -10.78
CA LEU A 205 -5.69 22.41 -9.63
C LEU A 205 -4.30 21.78 -9.76
N SER A 206 -3.39 22.33 -10.57
CA SER A 206 -2.05 21.75 -10.75
C SER A 206 -1.11 22.01 -9.57
N HIS A 207 -1.32 23.09 -8.82
CA HIS A 207 -0.47 23.53 -7.71
C HIS A 207 -1.16 23.36 -6.36
N ASP A 208 -0.44 22.84 -5.34
CA ASP A 208 -1.06 22.53 -4.03
C ASP A 208 -1.53 23.79 -3.29
N LYS A 209 -0.81 24.91 -3.40
CA LYS A 209 -1.28 26.17 -2.83
C LYS A 209 -2.62 26.62 -3.43
N THR A 210 -2.80 26.52 -4.75
CA THR A 210 -4.08 26.83 -5.40
C THR A 210 -5.18 25.89 -4.97
N LYS A 211 -4.89 24.59 -4.78
CA LYS A 211 -5.86 23.65 -4.23
C LYS A 211 -6.26 24.03 -2.81
N SER A 212 -5.28 24.31 -1.94
CA SER A 212 -5.50 24.76 -0.56
C SER A 212 -6.38 25.99 -0.50
N ASP A 213 -6.03 27.02 -1.28
CA ASP A 213 -6.77 28.28 -1.32
C ASP A 213 -8.19 28.05 -1.86
N LEU A 214 -8.36 27.16 -2.85
CA LEU A 214 -9.68 26.83 -3.39
C LEU A 214 -10.54 26.07 -2.38
N THR A 215 -10.01 25.07 -1.68
CA THR A 215 -10.79 24.28 -0.71
C THR A 215 -11.26 25.15 0.46
N GLU A 216 -10.41 26.06 0.93
CA GLU A 216 -10.78 27.04 1.95
C GLU A 216 -11.82 28.03 1.43
N TYR A 217 -11.63 28.55 0.22
CA TYR A 217 -12.59 29.44 -0.43
C TYR A 217 -13.97 28.78 -0.59
N LEU A 218 -14.01 27.54 -1.08
CA LEU A 218 -15.27 26.78 -1.25
C LEU A 218 -15.93 26.47 0.09
N ALA A 219 -15.18 26.10 1.13
CA ALA A 219 -15.71 25.88 2.47
C ALA A 219 -16.40 27.13 3.03
N ASN A 220 -15.77 28.31 2.89
CA ASN A 220 -16.35 29.58 3.33
C ASN A 220 -17.57 29.98 2.48
N LYS A 221 -17.47 29.90 1.15
CA LYS A 221 -18.58 30.22 0.24
C LYS A 221 -19.78 29.31 0.42
N THR A 222 -19.58 28.06 0.82
CA THR A 222 -20.67 27.13 1.14
C THR A 222 -21.47 27.58 2.37
N LEU A 223 -20.80 28.10 3.40
CA LEU A 223 -21.48 28.68 4.56
C LEU A 223 -22.22 29.97 4.21
N GLU A 224 -21.59 30.86 3.42
CA GLU A 224 -22.24 32.10 2.94
C GLU A 224 -23.51 31.79 2.13
N TYR A 225 -23.41 30.85 1.18
CA TYR A 225 -24.52 30.41 0.32
C TYR A 225 -25.70 29.89 1.17
N ASN A 226 -25.41 29.21 2.28
CA ASN A 226 -26.41 28.57 3.13
C ASN A 226 -26.69 29.32 4.44
N LYS A 227 -26.35 30.61 4.53
CA LYS A 227 -26.49 31.41 5.77
C LYS A 227 -27.92 31.45 6.31
N ARG A 228 -28.93 31.39 5.44
CA ARG A 228 -30.36 31.39 5.79
C ARG A 228 -31.02 30.01 5.64
N SER A 229 -30.24 28.97 5.36
CA SER A 229 -30.76 27.62 5.19
C SER A 229 -31.26 27.07 6.53
N SER A 230 -32.39 26.37 6.52
CA SER A 230 -32.85 25.61 7.70
C SER A 230 -31.94 24.40 7.98
N LYS A 231 -31.24 23.90 6.95
CA LYS A 231 -30.27 22.81 7.08
C LYS A 231 -29.06 23.22 7.90
N LEU A 232 -28.54 22.29 8.68
CA LEU A 232 -27.23 22.46 9.31
C LEU A 232 -26.14 22.16 8.27
N ILE A 233 -25.30 23.14 7.98
CA ILE A 233 -24.15 23.00 7.08
C ILE A 233 -22.89 23.15 7.91
N VAL A 234 -22.07 22.10 7.92
CA VAL A 234 -20.74 22.07 8.53
C VAL A 234 -19.72 21.98 7.40
N THR A 235 -18.67 22.79 7.46
CA THR A 235 -17.54 22.69 6.53
C THR A 235 -16.24 22.53 7.30
N SER A 236 -15.32 21.71 6.79
CA SER A 236 -13.98 21.54 7.36
C SER A 236 -12.92 21.62 6.27
N ALA A 237 -12.05 22.62 6.37
CA ALA A 237 -10.94 22.86 5.45
C ALA A 237 -9.78 23.52 6.19
N SER A 238 -8.54 23.24 5.78
CA SER A 238 -7.33 23.84 6.36
C SER A 238 -7.24 23.69 7.90
N GLY A 239 -7.69 22.56 8.45
CA GLY A 239 -7.70 22.28 9.90
C GLY A 239 -8.80 22.99 10.70
N ILE A 240 -9.66 23.78 10.05
CA ILE A 240 -10.72 24.55 10.72
C ILE A 240 -12.07 23.98 10.34
N THR A 241 -12.89 23.64 11.35
CA THR A 241 -14.29 23.24 11.16
C THR A 241 -15.22 24.38 11.60
N ARG A 242 -16.22 24.70 10.77
CA ARG A 242 -17.20 25.77 10.99
C ARG A 242 -18.60 25.29 10.61
N SER A 243 -19.63 26.01 11.07
CA SER A 243 -21.00 25.77 10.61
C SER A 243 -21.77 27.06 10.34
N ASN A 244 -22.90 26.94 9.64
CA ASN A 244 -23.83 28.04 9.39
C ASN A 244 -24.76 28.32 10.59
N LYS A 245 -24.62 27.56 11.68
CA LYS A 245 -25.34 27.72 12.94
C LYS A 245 -24.35 27.93 14.10
N ASP A 246 -24.86 28.17 15.30
CA ASP A 246 -24.06 28.40 16.50
C ASP A 246 -23.54 27.08 17.09
N LEU A 247 -22.67 26.39 16.34
CA LEU A 247 -21.93 25.22 16.81
C LEU A 247 -20.44 25.54 16.89
N VAL A 248 -19.83 25.12 18.00
CA VAL A 248 -18.40 25.25 18.26
C VAL A 248 -17.72 23.91 17.99
N PHE A 249 -16.63 23.94 17.24
CA PHE A 249 -15.80 22.78 16.95
C PHE A 249 -14.38 23.02 17.43
N GLN A 250 -13.75 21.97 17.92
CA GLN A 250 -12.31 21.98 18.15
C GLN A 250 -11.57 22.06 16.81
N GLU A 251 -10.40 22.69 16.81
CA GLU A 251 -9.46 22.59 15.69
C GLU A 251 -9.03 21.14 15.46
N ASN A 252 -8.73 20.81 14.21
CA ASN A 252 -8.27 19.48 13.84
C ASN A 252 -7.01 19.55 12.99
N ASN A 253 -6.20 18.51 13.02
CA ASN A 253 -4.95 18.46 12.28
C ASN A 253 -4.91 17.34 11.23
N HIS A 254 -6.08 16.87 10.77
CA HIS A 254 -6.15 15.86 9.72
C HIS A 254 -5.58 16.41 8.41
N GLU A 255 -4.68 15.65 7.79
CA GLU A 255 -4.17 15.98 6.47
C GLU A 255 -5.13 15.54 5.35
N GLU A 256 -5.79 14.39 5.53
CA GLU A 256 -6.63 13.78 4.50
C GLU A 256 -8.12 13.87 4.83
N ALA A 257 -8.92 14.16 3.81
CA ALA A 257 -10.37 14.06 3.88
C ALA A 257 -10.84 12.68 4.36
N ASP A 258 -10.15 11.60 3.97
CA ASP A 258 -10.55 10.23 4.32
C ASP A 258 -10.69 10.02 5.83
N THR A 259 -9.69 10.45 6.60
CA THR A 259 -9.70 10.34 8.07
C THR A 259 -10.59 11.40 8.72
N LEU A 260 -10.63 12.61 8.16
CA LEU A 260 -11.46 13.69 8.68
C LEU A 260 -12.96 13.40 8.53
N LEU A 261 -13.37 12.68 7.47
CA LEU A 261 -14.73 12.17 7.31
C LEU A 261 -15.12 11.25 8.47
N ILE A 262 -14.22 10.38 8.93
CA ILE A 262 -14.46 9.49 10.07
C ILE A 262 -14.63 10.29 11.36
N HIS A 263 -13.72 11.22 11.65
CA HIS A 263 -13.82 12.10 12.81
C HIS A 263 -15.15 12.86 12.83
N GLN A 264 -15.52 13.48 11.71
CA GLN A 264 -16.78 14.22 11.62
C GLN A 264 -18.02 13.31 11.73
N ALA A 265 -17.95 12.08 11.24
CA ALA A 265 -19.02 11.09 11.39
C ALA A 265 -19.22 10.67 12.85
N VAL A 266 -18.15 10.52 13.62
CA VAL A 266 -18.23 10.24 15.07
C VAL A 266 -18.87 11.42 15.79
N LEU A 267 -18.42 12.66 15.52
CA LEU A 267 -19.05 13.86 16.09
C LEU A 267 -20.53 13.98 15.68
N ALA A 268 -20.87 13.60 14.44
CA ALA A 268 -22.24 13.59 13.96
C ALA A 268 -23.10 12.57 14.69
N SER A 269 -22.51 11.41 14.99
CA SER A 269 -23.17 10.33 15.71
C SER A 269 -23.44 10.68 17.17
N GLN A 270 -22.58 11.50 17.79
CA GLN A 270 -22.76 11.96 19.17
C GLN A 270 -23.83 13.04 19.32
N ARG A 271 -23.99 13.92 18.31
CA ARG A 271 -24.92 15.06 18.38
C ARG A 271 -26.33 14.78 17.85
N ASN A 272 -26.54 13.64 17.19
CA ASN A 272 -27.81 13.28 16.56
C ASN A 272 -28.46 12.07 17.23
N PRO A 273 -29.80 11.92 17.11
CA PRO A 273 -30.51 10.76 17.64
C PRO A 273 -30.00 9.43 17.08
N HIS A 274 -30.14 8.34 17.85
CA HIS A 274 -29.64 7.01 17.49
C HIS A 274 -30.29 6.41 16.23
N ASP A 275 -31.50 6.84 15.88
CA ASP A 275 -32.25 6.41 14.69
C ASP A 275 -31.95 7.28 13.45
N ALA A 276 -31.07 8.27 13.57
CA ALA A 276 -30.62 9.08 12.45
C ALA A 276 -29.83 8.26 11.42
N GLN A 277 -29.97 8.63 10.15
CA GLN A 277 -29.24 8.03 9.04
C GLN A 277 -27.98 8.84 8.71
N LEU A 278 -26.86 8.12 8.55
CA LEU A 278 -25.57 8.68 8.17
C LEU A 278 -25.16 8.17 6.78
N VAL A 279 -24.88 9.07 5.84
CA VAL A 279 -24.51 8.69 4.47
C VAL A 279 -23.21 9.37 4.04
N PHE A 280 -22.21 8.58 3.71
CA PHE A 280 -20.95 9.06 3.15
C PHE A 280 -21.06 9.18 1.62
N PHE A 281 -20.60 10.29 1.06
CA PHE A 281 -20.47 10.54 -0.36
C PHE A 281 -18.99 10.65 -0.73
N SER A 282 -18.30 9.50 -0.68
CA SER A 282 -16.94 9.34 -1.18
C SER A 282 -16.84 8.00 -1.92
N PRO A 283 -16.37 7.97 -3.18
CA PRO A 283 -16.12 6.74 -3.90
C PRO A 283 -14.78 6.08 -3.53
N ASP A 284 -14.02 6.66 -2.58
CA ASP A 284 -12.71 6.15 -2.22
C ASP A 284 -12.83 4.87 -1.39
N THR A 285 -12.05 3.86 -1.77
CA THR A 285 -11.95 2.59 -1.04
C THR A 285 -11.35 2.79 0.36
N ASP A 286 -10.47 3.78 0.54
CA ASP A 286 -9.89 4.06 1.87
C ASP A 286 -11.00 4.49 2.84
N VAL A 287 -11.97 5.30 2.38
CA VAL A 287 -13.13 5.68 3.20
C VAL A 287 -14.00 4.47 3.55
N LEU A 288 -14.29 3.57 2.60
CA LEU A 288 -15.05 2.34 2.92
C LEU A 288 -14.38 1.52 4.00
N VAL A 289 -13.07 1.32 3.88
CA VAL A 289 -12.26 0.55 4.83
C VAL A 289 -12.31 1.20 6.20
N LEU A 290 -12.12 2.52 6.27
CA LEU A 290 -12.14 3.26 7.53
C LEU A 290 -13.53 3.31 8.17
N VAL A 291 -14.60 3.53 7.39
CA VAL A 291 -15.98 3.52 7.90
C VAL A 291 -16.35 2.14 8.43
N THR A 292 -15.96 1.07 7.74
CA THR A 292 -16.17 -0.30 8.21
C THR A 292 -15.42 -0.55 9.52
N ALA A 293 -14.16 -0.13 9.63
CA ALA A 293 -13.36 -0.31 10.84
C ALA A 293 -13.88 0.47 12.06
N ASN A 294 -14.55 1.60 11.85
CA ASN A 294 -15.04 2.50 12.90
C ASN A 294 -16.57 2.40 13.10
N TYR A 295 -17.25 1.43 12.51
CA TYR A 295 -18.71 1.29 12.57
C TYR A 295 -19.26 1.21 14.01
N ASP A 296 -18.49 0.61 14.93
CA ASP A 296 -18.91 0.45 16.33
C ASP A 296 -19.16 1.77 17.05
N ILE A 297 -18.43 2.82 16.69
CA ILE A 297 -18.48 4.15 17.34
C ILE A 297 -19.31 5.18 16.53
N MET A 298 -20.08 4.72 15.54
CA MET A 298 -20.93 5.55 14.69
C MET A 298 -22.41 5.15 14.80
N LEU A 299 -23.29 5.98 14.22
CA LEU A 299 -24.70 5.64 14.00
C LEU A 299 -24.85 4.31 13.27
N LYS A 300 -25.85 3.51 13.66
CA LYS A 300 -26.00 2.15 13.13
C LYS A 300 -26.61 2.13 11.74
N ASN A 301 -27.48 3.08 11.42
CA ASN A 301 -27.98 3.33 10.06
C ASN A 301 -26.94 4.13 9.25
N THR A 302 -25.79 3.51 8.98
CA THR A 302 -24.69 4.11 8.21
C THR A 302 -24.52 3.43 6.86
N SER A 303 -24.41 4.24 5.81
CA SER A 303 -24.15 3.79 4.44
C SER A 303 -23.13 4.67 3.73
N ILE A 304 -22.58 4.17 2.62
CA ILE A 304 -21.67 4.91 1.75
C ILE A 304 -22.09 4.80 0.29
N SER A 305 -22.18 5.94 -0.38
CA SER A 305 -22.49 6.06 -1.80
C SER A 305 -21.24 5.87 -2.64
N MET A 306 -21.15 4.73 -3.29
CA MET A 306 -20.08 4.35 -4.21
C MET A 306 -20.49 4.48 -5.67
N ALA A 307 -19.52 4.33 -6.58
CA ALA A 307 -19.81 4.24 -8.01
C ALA A 307 -20.67 3.01 -8.37
N SER A 308 -20.58 1.94 -7.57
CA SER A 308 -21.37 0.70 -7.70
C SER A 308 -22.80 0.81 -7.15
N GLY A 309 -23.12 1.89 -6.44
CA GLY A 309 -24.37 2.06 -5.70
C GLY A 309 -24.14 2.36 -4.22
N VAL A 310 -25.19 2.24 -3.42
CA VAL A 310 -25.11 2.46 -1.98
C VAL A 310 -24.73 1.16 -1.27
N VAL A 311 -23.70 1.22 -0.43
CA VAL A 311 -23.27 0.10 0.42
C VAL A 311 -23.71 0.38 1.85
N GLN A 312 -24.54 -0.51 2.40
CA GLN A 312 -24.86 -0.50 3.83
C GLN A 312 -23.69 -1.07 4.62
N ILE A 313 -23.27 -0.37 5.69
CA ILE A 313 -22.06 -0.75 6.43
C ILE A 313 -22.34 -1.88 7.42
N GLU A 314 -23.51 -1.90 8.05
CA GLU A 314 -23.84 -2.92 9.05
C GLU A 314 -23.74 -4.36 8.53
N PRO A 315 -24.35 -4.73 7.38
CA PRO A 315 -24.25 -6.11 6.89
C PRO A 315 -22.81 -6.50 6.56
N LEU A 316 -22.03 -5.55 6.02
CA LEU A 316 -20.61 -5.75 5.72
C LEU A 316 -19.79 -5.98 7.00
N TRP A 317 -20.00 -5.14 8.01
CA TRP A 317 -19.32 -5.24 9.29
C TRP A 317 -19.63 -6.57 9.99
N ARG A 318 -20.91 -7.00 9.96
CA ARG A 318 -21.34 -8.30 10.49
C ARG A 318 -20.69 -9.47 9.75
N ALA A 319 -20.66 -9.43 8.42
CA ALA A 319 -20.08 -10.49 7.60
C ALA A 319 -18.55 -10.64 7.78
N ILE A 320 -17.82 -9.53 7.95
CA ILE A 320 -16.37 -9.56 8.22
C ILE A 320 -16.08 -9.96 9.68
N GLY A 321 -16.93 -9.53 10.61
CA GLY A 321 -16.73 -9.69 12.04
C GLY A 321 -15.83 -8.61 12.65
N LYS A 322 -16.09 -8.27 13.92
CA LYS A 322 -15.47 -7.16 14.64
C LYS A 322 -13.95 -7.11 14.57
N GLU A 323 -13.27 -8.22 14.87
CA GLU A 323 -11.81 -8.26 14.93
C GLU A 323 -11.15 -8.01 13.56
N ARG A 324 -11.73 -8.60 12.49
CA ARG A 324 -11.23 -8.37 11.13
C ARG A 324 -11.62 -6.99 10.60
N ALA A 325 -12.77 -6.44 11.00
CA ALA A 325 -13.15 -5.07 10.67
C ALA A 325 -12.14 -4.08 11.26
N LYS A 326 -11.72 -4.27 12.54
CA LYS A 326 -10.66 -3.48 13.16
C LYS A 326 -9.30 -3.63 12.45
N ALA A 327 -8.96 -4.84 11.99
CA ALA A 327 -7.73 -5.10 11.24
C ALA A 327 -7.76 -4.62 9.77
N LEU A 328 -8.94 -4.28 9.24
CA LEU A 328 -9.16 -4.01 7.82
C LEU A 328 -8.31 -2.86 7.26
N PRO A 329 -8.07 -1.74 7.99
CA PRO A 329 -7.18 -0.68 7.51
C PRO A 329 -5.74 -1.17 7.36
N ALA A 330 -5.23 -1.97 8.31
CA ALA A 330 -3.89 -2.55 8.19
C ALA A 330 -3.80 -3.59 7.07
N PHE A 331 -4.80 -4.46 6.93
CA PHE A 331 -4.89 -5.36 5.78
C PHE A 331 -4.85 -4.60 4.45
N HIS A 332 -5.64 -3.54 4.32
CA HIS A 332 -5.74 -2.78 3.08
C HIS A 332 -4.44 -2.05 2.76
N ALA A 333 -3.83 -1.41 3.75
CA ALA A 333 -2.51 -0.78 3.62
C ALA A 333 -1.42 -1.81 3.30
N PHE A 334 -1.42 -2.97 3.96
CA PHE A 334 -0.44 -4.04 3.73
C PHE A 334 -0.49 -4.58 2.31
N THR A 335 -1.68 -4.83 1.79
CA THR A 335 -1.88 -5.52 0.50
C THR A 335 -1.91 -4.58 -0.71
N GLY A 336 -1.98 -3.27 -0.46
CA GLY A 336 -1.86 -2.22 -1.47
C GLY A 336 -2.83 -1.07 -1.26
N ALA A 337 -2.29 0.02 -0.72
CA ALA A 337 -2.87 1.36 -0.77
C ALA A 337 -1.96 2.29 -1.59
N ASP A 338 -2.37 3.53 -1.78
CA ASP A 338 -1.66 4.49 -2.65
C ASP A 338 -0.19 4.72 -2.26
N ASN A 339 0.11 4.68 -0.96
CA ASN A 339 1.45 4.99 -0.42
C ASN A 339 2.33 3.77 -0.15
N THR A 340 1.71 2.61 0.09
CA THR A 340 2.40 1.36 0.47
C THR A 340 2.63 0.46 -0.74
N GLY A 341 1.77 0.55 -1.75
CA GLY A 341 1.83 -0.21 -2.98
C GLY A 341 1.51 -1.68 -2.83
N ARG A 342 1.39 -2.36 -3.97
CA ARG A 342 0.94 -3.75 -4.05
C ARG A 342 2.10 -4.74 -4.06
N PHE A 343 1.77 -5.98 -3.77
CA PHE A 343 2.61 -7.13 -4.10
C PHE A 343 2.47 -7.48 -5.59
N SER A 344 3.58 -7.76 -6.25
CA SER A 344 3.59 -8.17 -7.65
C SER A 344 2.82 -9.48 -7.84
N ARG A 345 2.05 -9.55 -8.94
CA ARG A 345 1.25 -10.72 -9.36
C ARG A 345 0.14 -11.17 -8.40
N LEU A 346 -0.01 -10.56 -7.23
CA LEU A 346 -1.11 -10.81 -6.30
C LEU A 346 -2.14 -9.69 -6.37
N GLY A 347 -3.42 -10.05 -6.48
CA GLY A 347 -4.54 -9.12 -6.49
C GLY A 347 -5.29 -9.10 -5.16
N LYS A 348 -6.15 -8.08 -4.96
CA LYS A 348 -6.98 -7.93 -3.75
C LYS A 348 -7.87 -9.15 -3.46
N ALA A 349 -8.32 -9.88 -4.48
CA ALA A 349 -9.13 -11.09 -4.31
C ALA A 349 -8.37 -12.21 -3.59
N THR A 350 -7.13 -12.49 -4.02
CA THR A 350 -6.26 -13.48 -3.37
C THR A 350 -5.97 -13.08 -1.93
N TRP A 351 -5.58 -11.83 -1.72
CA TRP A 351 -5.30 -11.31 -0.38
C TRP A 351 -6.50 -11.36 0.55
N LEU A 352 -7.69 -10.99 0.07
CA LEU A 352 -8.91 -11.05 0.88
C LEU A 352 -9.25 -12.50 1.26
N GLN A 353 -9.12 -13.45 0.33
CA GLN A 353 -9.34 -14.86 0.64
C GLN A 353 -8.37 -15.36 1.72
N VAL A 354 -7.08 -14.99 1.65
CA VAL A 354 -6.09 -15.35 2.67
C VAL A 354 -6.44 -14.69 4.01
N PHE A 355 -6.87 -13.43 4.00
CA PHE A 355 -7.25 -12.69 5.21
C PHE A 355 -8.50 -13.24 5.90
N LEU A 356 -9.53 -13.63 5.14
CA LEU A 356 -10.74 -14.23 5.70
C LEU A 356 -10.48 -15.60 6.32
N ASN A 357 -9.54 -16.37 5.75
CA ASN A 357 -9.11 -17.67 6.28
C ASN A 357 -7.96 -17.58 7.30
N ALA A 358 -7.46 -16.38 7.59
CA ALA A 358 -6.34 -16.19 8.51
C ALA A 358 -6.77 -16.50 9.95
N ASP A 359 -5.84 -17.07 10.72
CA ASP A 359 -6.02 -17.31 12.15
C ASP A 359 -6.00 -15.99 12.96
N GLU A 360 -6.34 -16.10 14.25
CA GLU A 360 -6.40 -14.96 15.17
C GLU A 360 -5.05 -14.26 15.32
N HIS A 361 -3.93 -14.99 15.27
CA HIS A 361 -2.61 -14.41 15.42
C HIS A 361 -2.28 -13.44 14.28
N ILE A 362 -2.61 -13.80 13.04
CA ILE A 362 -2.44 -12.92 11.88
C ILE A 362 -3.33 -11.68 11.99
N VAL A 363 -4.61 -11.86 12.36
CA VAL A 363 -5.54 -10.72 12.53
C VAL A 363 -5.02 -9.78 13.62
N LYS A 364 -4.54 -10.32 14.74
CA LYS A 364 -3.94 -9.55 15.84
C LYS A 364 -2.66 -8.85 15.41
N ALA A 365 -1.78 -9.50 14.64
CA ALA A 365 -0.56 -8.86 14.12
C ALA A 365 -0.87 -7.68 13.20
N LEU A 366 -1.93 -7.76 12.39
CA LEU A 366 -2.41 -6.63 11.60
C LEU A 366 -2.95 -5.52 12.51
N GLN A 367 -3.73 -5.84 13.55
CA GLN A 367 -4.21 -4.85 14.53
C GLN A 367 -3.06 -4.15 15.29
N MET A 368 -1.99 -4.87 15.61
CA MET A 368 -0.80 -4.28 16.27
C MET A 368 -0.15 -3.19 15.43
N LEU A 369 -0.26 -3.23 14.09
CA LEU A 369 0.21 -2.13 13.23
C LEU A 369 -0.64 -0.85 13.39
N LEU A 370 -1.84 -0.92 13.96
CA LEU A 370 -2.66 0.25 14.29
C LEU A 370 -2.38 0.74 15.71
N ASP A 371 -2.25 -0.19 16.66
CA ASP A 371 -2.30 0.11 18.09
C ASP A 371 -0.90 0.38 18.69
N GLU A 372 0.12 -0.39 18.28
CA GLU A 372 1.44 -0.38 18.92
C GLU A 372 2.33 0.75 18.41
N ALA A 373 3.20 1.29 19.26
CA ALA A 373 4.14 2.35 18.87
C ALA A 373 5.19 1.84 17.86
N HIS A 374 5.63 0.60 18.02
CA HIS A 374 6.72 0.01 17.25
C HIS A 374 6.35 -1.36 16.69
N VAL A 375 6.91 -1.69 15.53
CA VAL A 375 6.79 -3.02 14.94
C VAL A 375 7.75 -3.97 15.64
N THR A 376 7.23 -5.04 16.23
CA THR A 376 8.05 -6.06 16.91
C THR A 376 8.50 -7.16 15.94
N GLU A 377 9.58 -7.88 16.27
CA GLU A 377 10.01 -9.05 15.50
C GLU A 377 8.94 -10.16 15.45
N GLY A 378 8.14 -10.31 16.52
CA GLY A 378 7.00 -11.23 16.54
C GLY A 378 5.91 -10.84 15.54
N THR A 379 5.63 -9.53 15.40
CA THR A 379 4.73 -9.00 14.37
C THR A 379 5.29 -9.26 12.97
N VAL A 380 6.59 -9.04 12.75
CA VAL A 380 7.24 -9.33 11.46
C VAL A 380 7.14 -10.81 11.10
N SER A 381 7.47 -11.71 12.03
CA SER A 381 7.37 -13.16 11.82
C SER A 381 5.93 -13.61 11.53
N THR A 382 4.94 -13.04 12.21
CA THR A 382 3.53 -13.39 11.95
C THR A 382 3.07 -12.90 10.57
N LEU A 383 3.50 -11.69 10.15
CA LEU A 383 3.19 -11.16 8.82
C LEU A 383 4.01 -11.81 7.69
N GLU A 384 5.16 -12.39 8.01
CA GLU A 384 5.89 -13.31 7.12
C GLU A 384 5.02 -14.54 6.81
N HIS A 385 4.42 -15.15 7.83
CA HIS A 385 3.51 -16.28 7.64
C HIS A 385 2.31 -15.90 6.75
N PHE A 386 1.71 -14.74 7.00
CA PHE A 386 0.62 -14.21 6.19
C PHE A 386 1.03 -13.99 4.72
N THR A 387 2.24 -13.45 4.51
CA THR A 387 2.80 -13.26 3.16
C THR A 387 3.01 -14.60 2.47
N CYS A 388 3.61 -15.58 3.17
CA CYS A 388 3.83 -16.92 2.65
C CYS A 388 2.52 -17.60 2.23
N ALA A 389 1.45 -17.46 3.02
CA ALA A 389 0.15 -18.01 2.68
C ALA A 389 -0.41 -17.46 1.36
N ALA A 390 -0.16 -16.19 1.04
CA ALA A 390 -0.62 -15.57 -0.20
C ALA A 390 0.16 -16.01 -1.46
N TYR A 391 1.44 -16.39 -1.29
CA TYR A 391 2.28 -16.89 -2.38
C TYR A 391 2.26 -18.41 -2.52
N SER A 392 1.77 -19.13 -1.51
CA SER A 392 1.81 -20.59 -1.48
C SER A 392 0.84 -21.19 -2.52
N PRO A 393 1.32 -22.12 -3.36
CA PRO A 393 0.45 -22.95 -4.17
C PRO A 393 -0.52 -23.75 -3.31
N LYS A 394 -1.67 -24.14 -3.87
CA LYS A 394 -2.66 -24.96 -3.15
C LYS A 394 -2.01 -26.24 -2.59
N GLY A 395 -2.26 -26.52 -1.32
CA GLY A 395 -1.74 -27.70 -0.61
C GLY A 395 -0.31 -27.54 -0.06
N ILE A 396 0.37 -26.42 -0.30
CA ILE A 396 1.68 -26.13 0.25
C ILE A 396 1.54 -25.22 1.48
N ASN A 397 2.18 -25.60 2.58
CA ASN A 397 2.21 -24.82 3.83
C ASN A 397 3.66 -24.61 4.27
N ILE A 398 4.32 -23.62 3.67
CA ILE A 398 5.64 -23.16 4.08
C ILE A 398 5.46 -21.77 4.67
N LYS A 399 5.92 -21.56 5.90
CA LYS A 399 5.68 -20.32 6.64
C LYS A 399 6.86 -19.34 6.63
N ALA A 400 8.06 -19.81 6.32
CA ALA A 400 9.25 -18.97 6.22
C ALA A 400 9.53 -18.57 4.77
N ILE A 401 9.73 -17.27 4.52
CA ILE A 401 9.99 -16.69 3.20
C ILE A 401 11.20 -17.34 2.53
N PRO A 402 12.37 -17.53 3.19
CA PRO A 402 13.53 -18.11 2.52
C PRO A 402 13.25 -19.52 1.99
N GLN A 403 12.52 -20.32 2.76
CA GLN A 403 12.13 -21.67 2.40
C GLN A 403 11.10 -21.67 1.25
N LEU A 404 10.11 -20.77 1.29
CA LEU A 404 9.09 -20.66 0.26
C LEU A 404 9.68 -20.16 -1.06
N ARG A 405 10.60 -19.17 -1.00
CA ARG A 405 11.31 -18.66 -2.18
C ARG A 405 12.09 -19.78 -2.86
N TRP A 406 12.86 -20.56 -2.10
CA TRP A 406 13.57 -21.73 -2.64
C TRP A 406 12.61 -22.75 -3.27
N HIS A 407 11.52 -23.08 -2.58
CA HIS A 407 10.52 -24.01 -3.09
C HIS A 407 9.91 -23.54 -4.41
N LEU A 408 9.46 -22.29 -4.48
CA LEU A 408 8.86 -21.70 -5.68
C LEU A 408 9.86 -21.60 -6.83
N PHE A 409 11.10 -21.24 -6.53
CA PHE A 409 12.16 -21.20 -7.52
C PHE A 409 12.40 -22.59 -8.16
N CYS A 410 12.59 -23.63 -7.34
CA CYS A 410 12.90 -24.97 -7.83
C CYS A 410 11.69 -25.69 -8.45
N LYS A 411 10.54 -25.68 -7.77
CA LYS A 411 9.37 -26.51 -8.13
C LYS A 411 8.41 -25.81 -9.07
N HIS A 412 8.38 -24.48 -9.04
CA HIS A 412 7.44 -23.68 -9.85
C HIS A 412 8.14 -22.79 -10.89
N ARG A 413 9.48 -22.84 -10.99
CA ARG A 413 10.29 -22.01 -11.90
C ARG A 413 9.90 -20.54 -11.80
N ALA A 414 9.59 -20.10 -10.57
CA ALA A 414 9.06 -18.78 -10.33
C ALA A 414 10.10 -17.71 -10.69
N GLU A 415 9.66 -16.72 -11.46
CA GLU A 415 10.45 -15.53 -11.71
C GLU A 415 10.45 -14.62 -10.48
N SER A 416 11.37 -13.66 -10.41
CA SER A 416 11.49 -12.77 -9.24
C SER A 416 10.25 -11.96 -8.89
N ASP A 417 9.44 -11.61 -9.89
CA ASP A 417 8.17 -10.91 -9.68
C ASP A 417 7.02 -11.84 -9.22
N LYS A 418 7.26 -13.16 -9.18
CA LYS A 418 6.36 -14.21 -8.67
C LYS A 418 6.87 -14.84 -7.36
N LEU A 419 8.08 -14.50 -6.92
CA LEU A 419 8.56 -14.86 -5.59
C LEU A 419 8.01 -13.88 -4.54
N PRO A 420 7.74 -14.32 -3.29
CA PRO A 420 7.50 -13.38 -2.20
C PRO A 420 8.73 -12.50 -1.99
N PRO A 421 8.60 -11.27 -1.47
CA PRO A 421 9.77 -10.44 -1.15
C PRO A 421 10.70 -11.18 -0.19
N THR A 422 12.00 -10.86 -0.22
CA THR A 422 12.92 -11.28 0.87
C THR A 422 12.46 -10.73 2.21
N LEU A 423 12.89 -11.35 3.32
CA LEU A 423 12.50 -10.91 4.66
C LEU A 423 12.88 -9.44 4.93
N GLY A 424 14.05 -9.01 4.46
CA GLY A 424 14.49 -7.62 4.58
C GLY A 424 13.63 -6.64 3.78
N ALA A 425 13.14 -7.04 2.61
CA ALA A 425 12.20 -6.24 1.82
C ALA A 425 10.80 -6.19 2.46
N LEU A 426 10.34 -7.33 3.01
CA LEU A 426 9.06 -7.39 3.72
C LEU A 426 9.07 -6.55 4.99
N LYS A 427 10.14 -6.60 5.79
CA LYS A 427 10.27 -5.78 7.01
C LYS A 427 10.15 -4.29 6.70
N GLN A 428 10.85 -3.82 5.68
CA GLN A 428 10.75 -2.43 5.23
C GLN A 428 9.35 -2.08 4.70
N HIS A 429 8.64 -3.04 4.09
CA HIS A 429 7.23 -2.87 3.72
C HIS A 429 6.32 -2.74 4.94
N ILE A 430 6.46 -3.61 5.93
CA ILE A 430 5.69 -3.57 7.17
C ILE A 430 5.88 -2.23 7.89
N LEU A 431 7.11 -1.72 7.96
CA LEU A 431 7.39 -0.41 8.55
C LEU A 431 6.67 0.73 7.83
N ARG A 432 6.63 0.73 6.49
CA ARG A 432 5.87 1.75 5.74
C ARG A 432 4.36 1.62 5.94
N VAL A 433 3.86 0.39 6.01
CA VAL A 433 2.45 0.11 6.32
C VAL A 433 2.11 0.67 7.70
N HIS A 434 2.97 0.43 8.69
CA HIS A 434 2.84 0.93 10.06
C HIS A 434 2.64 2.45 10.11
N VAL A 435 3.42 3.22 9.33
CA VAL A 435 3.26 4.67 9.24
C VAL A 435 1.86 5.07 8.78
N GLN A 436 1.34 4.43 7.73
CA GLN A 436 0.01 4.74 7.20
C GLN A 436 -1.12 4.30 8.15
N THR A 437 -0.99 3.11 8.75
CA THR A 437 -2.02 2.55 9.62
C THR A 437 -2.16 3.31 10.93
N ARG A 438 -1.08 3.92 11.40
CA ARG A 438 -1.07 4.74 12.62
C ARG A 438 -1.80 6.08 12.45
N VAL A 439 -1.75 6.67 11.25
CA VAL A 439 -2.61 7.80 10.89
C VAL A 439 -4.08 7.36 10.86
N TRP A 440 -4.35 6.19 10.27
CA TRP A 440 -5.71 5.65 10.16
C TRP A 440 -6.30 5.18 11.49
N ALA A 441 -5.49 4.70 12.42
CA ALA A 441 -5.89 4.32 13.78
C ALA A 441 -6.46 5.51 14.57
N GLN A 442 -5.99 6.73 14.24
CA GLN A 442 -6.41 7.97 14.87
C GLN A 442 -7.47 8.71 14.06
N ALA A 443 -8.19 8.03 13.15
CA ALA A 443 -9.18 8.67 12.29
C ALA A 443 -10.36 9.29 13.05
N ALA A 444 -10.64 8.83 14.28
CA ALA A 444 -11.69 9.38 15.14
C ALA A 444 -11.19 10.51 16.09
N ILE A 445 -9.90 10.88 16.03
CA ILE A 445 -9.27 11.84 16.95
C ILE A 445 -8.98 13.15 16.21
N ALA A 446 -9.49 14.29 16.71
CA ALA A 446 -9.33 15.60 16.09
C ALA A 446 -7.85 16.00 15.86
N LEU A 447 -7.02 15.77 16.88
CA LEU A 447 -5.59 16.07 16.89
C LEU A 447 -4.80 14.76 16.83
N GLN A 448 -4.55 14.29 15.62
CA GLN A 448 -3.73 13.13 15.31
C GLN A 448 -2.26 13.41 15.67
N ASP A 449 -1.68 12.54 16.47
CA ASP A 449 -0.25 12.48 16.73
C ASP A 449 0.21 11.02 16.56
N PRO A 450 0.48 10.58 15.32
CA PRO A 450 0.91 9.20 15.07
C PRO A 450 2.24 8.86 15.75
N GLN A 451 3.04 9.87 16.15
CA GLN A 451 4.38 9.72 16.74
C GLN A 451 5.29 8.77 15.96
N LEU A 452 5.32 8.93 14.63
CA LEU A 452 6.06 8.04 13.74
C LEU A 452 6.91 8.83 12.77
N ASP A 453 8.23 8.73 12.94
CA ASP A 453 9.21 9.26 12.00
C ASP A 453 9.31 8.32 10.78
N PRO A 454 8.95 8.77 9.57
CA PRO A 454 9.12 7.96 8.36
C PRO A 454 10.56 7.51 8.13
N LEU A 455 11.57 8.28 8.57
CA LEU A 455 12.99 7.94 8.40
C LEU A 455 13.42 6.74 9.25
N GLN A 456 12.72 6.48 10.34
CA GLN A 456 12.91 5.28 11.15
C GLN A 456 12.00 4.12 10.69
N ASN A 457 11.09 4.37 9.73
CA ASN A 457 10.03 3.46 9.35
C ASN A 457 9.93 3.27 7.82
N GLY A 458 11.04 2.86 7.23
CA GLY A 458 11.06 2.39 5.84
C GLY A 458 11.14 3.47 4.76
N TYR A 459 11.54 4.70 5.14
CA TYR A 459 11.88 5.77 4.22
C TYR A 459 13.28 6.35 4.51
N PHE A 460 13.87 6.99 3.50
CA PHE A 460 15.10 7.79 3.61
C PHE A 460 14.95 9.06 2.77
N LYS A 461 15.78 10.09 3.01
CA LYS A 461 15.85 11.27 2.13
C LYS A 461 16.94 11.08 1.07
N ASP A 462 16.61 11.33 -0.18
CA ASP A 462 17.61 11.39 -1.25
C ASP A 462 18.38 12.73 -1.24
N SER A 463 19.27 12.93 -2.22
CA SER A 463 20.09 14.13 -2.34
C SER A 463 19.28 15.42 -2.48
N ASP A 464 18.06 15.33 -3.00
CA ASP A 464 17.15 16.46 -3.20
C ASP A 464 16.27 16.69 -1.96
N GLY A 465 16.50 15.94 -0.86
CA GLY A 465 15.73 16.00 0.36
C GLY A 465 14.37 15.30 0.28
N MET A 466 14.09 14.57 -0.81
CA MET A 466 12.81 13.92 -1.04
C MET A 466 12.74 12.56 -0.36
N LEU A 467 11.62 12.28 0.31
CA LEU A 467 11.41 10.96 0.94
C LEU A 467 11.26 9.88 -0.14
N LYS A 468 12.11 8.85 -0.04
CA LYS A 468 12.14 7.66 -0.88
C LYS A 468 12.01 6.41 0.00
N PRO A 469 11.35 5.35 -0.51
CA PRO A 469 11.20 4.12 0.24
C PRO A 469 12.52 3.35 0.33
N VAL A 470 12.86 2.87 1.51
CA VAL A 470 13.93 1.87 1.68
C VAL A 470 13.44 0.57 1.07
N THR A 471 14.23 0.01 0.15
CA THR A 471 13.78 -1.16 -0.62
C THR A 471 13.97 -2.48 0.13
N THR A 472 15.10 -2.65 0.81
CA THR A 472 15.46 -3.85 1.59
C THR A 472 16.64 -3.53 2.51
N GLU A 473 16.82 -4.34 3.56
CA GLU A 473 17.94 -4.25 4.50
C GLU A 473 19.19 -5.00 3.99
N PHE A 474 19.00 -5.92 3.04
CA PHE A 474 20.06 -6.81 2.57
C PHE A 474 20.70 -6.33 1.28
N PHE A 475 21.93 -6.78 1.07
CA PHE A 475 22.59 -6.67 -0.23
C PHE A 475 21.77 -7.39 -1.32
N PRO A 476 21.94 -7.02 -2.59
CA PRO A 476 21.19 -7.65 -3.68
C PRO A 476 21.62 -9.11 -3.94
N ALA A 477 22.80 -9.52 -3.49
CA ALA A 477 23.33 -10.89 -3.57
C ALA A 477 24.30 -11.16 -2.40
N PRO A 478 24.64 -12.43 -2.10
CA PRO A 478 25.71 -12.78 -1.16
C PRO A 478 27.02 -12.07 -1.49
N LYS A 479 27.82 -11.77 -0.46
CA LYS A 479 29.11 -11.06 -0.63
C LYS A 479 30.04 -11.77 -1.62
N ALA A 480 30.11 -13.09 -1.60
CA ALA A 480 30.91 -13.87 -2.56
C ALA A 480 30.56 -13.58 -4.03
N ILE A 481 29.29 -13.28 -4.33
CA ILE A 481 28.79 -12.97 -5.67
C ILE A 481 29.03 -11.49 -6.02
N LEU A 482 28.99 -10.60 -5.02
CA LEU A 482 29.26 -9.17 -5.20
C LEU A 482 30.75 -8.89 -5.39
N GLU A 483 31.59 -9.48 -4.53
CA GLU A 483 33.04 -9.31 -4.54
C GLU A 483 33.68 -9.93 -5.78
N LEU A 484 33.01 -10.92 -6.40
CA LEU A 484 33.39 -11.67 -7.60
C LEU A 484 34.88 -11.53 -7.93
N VAL A 485 35.70 -12.36 -7.28
CA VAL A 485 37.14 -12.35 -7.54
C VAL A 485 37.37 -12.90 -8.94
N LEU A 486 37.77 -12.00 -9.84
CA LEU A 486 38.18 -12.31 -11.21
C LEU A 486 39.66 -11.97 -11.36
N CYS A 487 40.44 -12.89 -11.91
CA CYS A 487 41.77 -12.56 -12.37
C CYS A 487 41.73 -12.05 -13.81
N LYS A 488 42.75 -11.26 -14.17
CA LYS A 488 43.04 -10.82 -15.55
C LYS A 488 44.46 -11.25 -15.93
N CYS A 489 44.87 -12.41 -15.43
CA CYS A 489 46.23 -12.91 -15.61
C CYS A 489 46.49 -13.14 -17.09
N LYS A 490 47.62 -12.66 -17.59
CA LYS A 490 48.06 -13.02 -18.95
C LYS A 490 48.79 -14.37 -18.98
N SER A 491 49.18 -14.87 -17.81
CA SER A 491 49.82 -16.16 -17.61
C SER A 491 48.80 -17.22 -17.17
N ASP A 492 49.28 -18.45 -17.10
CA ASP A 492 48.64 -19.70 -16.64
C ASP A 492 48.08 -19.73 -15.20
N CYS A 493 48.02 -18.60 -14.48
CA CYS A 493 47.56 -18.55 -13.09
C CYS A 493 48.29 -19.45 -12.08
N SER A 494 49.49 -19.96 -12.40
CA SER A 494 50.27 -20.85 -11.53
C SER A 494 51.00 -20.16 -10.39
N SER A 495 50.96 -18.83 -10.27
CA SER A 495 51.65 -18.10 -9.19
C SER A 495 50.67 -17.35 -8.27
N GLY A 496 51.13 -17.03 -7.06
CA GLY A 496 50.42 -16.16 -6.11
C GLY A 496 50.18 -14.73 -6.60
N ARG A 497 50.59 -14.38 -7.83
CA ARG A 497 50.20 -13.13 -8.50
C ARG A 497 48.77 -13.18 -9.06
N CYS A 498 48.20 -14.38 -9.22
CA CYS A 498 46.79 -14.54 -9.58
C CYS A 498 45.91 -14.13 -8.40
N SER A 499 45.00 -13.18 -8.60
CA SER A 499 44.10 -12.69 -7.54
C SER A 499 43.12 -13.77 -7.04
N CYS A 500 42.79 -14.77 -7.87
CA CYS A 500 41.98 -15.92 -7.45
C CYS A 500 42.82 -16.82 -6.54
N ARG A 501 44.00 -17.26 -7.01
CA ARG A 501 44.92 -18.12 -6.25
C ARG A 501 45.39 -17.50 -4.94
N ALA A 502 45.70 -16.19 -4.94
CA ALA A 502 46.12 -15.45 -3.75
C ALA A 502 45.04 -15.40 -2.65
N LYS A 503 43.77 -15.62 -3.03
CA LYS A 503 42.62 -15.68 -2.11
C LYS A 503 42.14 -17.11 -1.88
N ASP A 504 42.93 -18.10 -2.29
CA ASP A 504 42.60 -19.52 -2.18
C ASP A 504 41.30 -19.89 -2.91
N LEU A 505 41.10 -19.30 -4.10
CA LEU A 505 39.95 -19.54 -4.95
C LEU A 505 40.40 -20.08 -6.31
N ALA A 506 39.67 -21.05 -6.83
CA ALA A 506 39.76 -21.43 -8.22
C ALA A 506 39.36 -20.25 -9.14
N CYS A 507 40.06 -20.17 -10.27
CA CYS A 507 39.65 -19.39 -11.42
C CYS A 507 38.34 -19.96 -11.97
N THR A 508 37.49 -19.07 -12.47
CA THR A 508 36.17 -19.41 -12.99
C THR A 508 36.07 -18.97 -14.44
N ASP A 509 35.07 -19.42 -15.19
CA ASP A 509 34.86 -18.98 -16.59
C ASP A 509 34.64 -17.46 -16.74
N MET A 510 34.37 -16.75 -15.63
CA MET A 510 34.30 -15.28 -15.62
C MET A 510 35.70 -14.62 -15.60
N CYS A 511 36.77 -15.37 -15.34
CA CYS A 511 38.14 -14.86 -15.29
C CYS A 511 38.65 -14.60 -16.71
N GLN A 512 39.42 -13.53 -16.87
CA GLN A 512 40.04 -13.17 -18.15
C GLN A 512 41.48 -13.69 -18.20
N CYS A 513 41.73 -14.87 -17.63
CA CYS A 513 43.03 -15.54 -17.70
C CYS A 513 43.28 -16.16 -19.07
N SER A 514 44.52 -16.57 -19.35
CA SER A 514 44.81 -17.32 -20.57
C SER A 514 44.05 -18.66 -20.58
N SER A 515 43.89 -19.25 -21.77
CA SER A 515 43.25 -20.56 -21.97
C SER A 515 44.03 -21.75 -21.41
N GLN A 516 45.17 -21.50 -20.75
CA GLN A 516 46.02 -22.49 -20.11
C GLN A 516 46.02 -22.25 -18.59
N CYS A 517 44.84 -22.03 -18.01
CA CYS A 517 44.72 -21.77 -16.59
C CYS A 517 45.05 -23.03 -15.80
N GLN A 518 46.01 -22.97 -14.89
CA GLN A 518 46.35 -24.07 -13.96
C GLN A 518 45.68 -23.90 -12.59
N ASN A 519 44.84 -22.89 -12.44
CA ASN A 519 44.11 -22.62 -11.20
C ASN A 519 42.59 -22.77 -11.41
N ASP A 520 42.14 -23.42 -12.49
CA ASP A 520 40.74 -23.79 -12.68
C ASP A 520 40.44 -25.14 -12.00
N ASP A 521 39.15 -25.46 -11.86
CA ASP A 521 38.69 -26.64 -11.12
C ASP A 521 39.13 -27.95 -11.80
N ASP A 522 39.14 -28.00 -13.13
CA ASP A 522 39.58 -29.17 -13.89
C ASP A 522 41.08 -29.46 -13.65
N SER A 523 41.93 -28.44 -13.54
CA SER A 523 43.36 -28.61 -13.24
C SER A 523 43.64 -28.98 -11.78
N GLN A 524 42.77 -28.61 -10.84
CA GLN A 524 42.92 -28.95 -9.42
C GLN A 524 42.44 -30.37 -9.10
N ALA A 525 41.47 -30.91 -9.85
CA ALA A 525 41.01 -32.30 -9.70
C ALA A 525 42.09 -33.34 -10.10
N ILE A 526 42.90 -33.04 -11.11
CA ILE A 526 43.95 -33.94 -11.63
C ILE A 526 45.07 -34.20 -10.60
N ILE A 527 45.31 -33.28 -9.67
CA ILE A 527 46.38 -33.39 -8.67
C ILE A 527 46.04 -34.43 -7.58
N TYR A 528 44.77 -34.75 -7.37
CA TYR A 528 44.33 -35.71 -6.34
C TYR A 528 44.19 -37.14 -6.83
N GLU A 529 44.29 -37.41 -8.14
CA GLU A 529 44.17 -38.76 -8.72
C GLU A 529 45.53 -39.44 -8.99
N SER A 530 46.67 -38.81 -8.67
CA SER A 530 48.01 -39.31 -9.01
C SER A 530 48.81 -39.95 -7.85
N ASP A 531 48.20 -40.17 -6.69
CA ASP A 531 48.87 -40.70 -5.49
C ASP A 531 48.39 -42.11 -5.10
N ASP A 532 48.15 -43.01 -6.06
CA ASP A 532 47.91 -44.45 -5.78
C ASP A 532 48.91 -45.33 -6.55
N ASP A 533 49.75 -46.01 -5.76
CA ASP A 533 50.39 -47.33 -5.92
C ASP A 533 51.50 -47.54 -6.98
N ASP A 534 52.76 -47.36 -6.56
CA ASP A 534 53.92 -48.13 -7.03
C ASP A 534 54.59 -48.81 -5.80
N ASP A 535 54.02 -49.92 -5.34
CA ASP A 535 54.71 -50.91 -4.49
C ASP A 535 54.61 -52.26 -5.20
N ASP A 536 55.60 -52.60 -6.03
CA ASP A 536 55.86 -53.97 -6.45
C ASP A 536 57.15 -54.46 -5.75
N ASP A 537 56.93 -55.31 -4.76
CA ASP A 537 57.91 -56.18 -4.11
C ASP A 537 58.51 -57.17 -5.13
N ASP A 538 59.82 -57.12 -5.35
CA ASP A 538 60.59 -58.19 -5.97
C ASP A 538 61.30 -59.03 -4.88
N ASP A 539 60.71 -60.18 -4.54
CA ASP A 539 61.34 -61.26 -3.78
C ASP A 539 61.83 -62.37 -4.74
N VAL A 540 63.10 -62.78 -4.58
CA VAL A 540 63.64 -64.11 -4.94
C VAL A 540 64.28 -64.73 -3.72
#